data_AF-A0A9X1YLV2-F1
#
_entry.id   AF-A0A9X1YLV2-F1
#
_cell.length_a   1.000
_cell.length_b   1.000
_cell.length_c   1.000
_cell.angle_alpha   90.00
_cell.angle_beta   90.00
_cell.angle_gamma   90.00
#
_symmetry.space_group_name_H-M   'P 1'
#
loop_
_entity.id
_entity.type
_entity.pdbx_description
1 polymer ?
#
loop_
_entity_poly.entity_id
_entity_poly.type
_entity_poly.pdbx_seq_one_letter_code
_entity_poly.pdbx_strand_id
1 'polypeptide(L)'
;MTTLVIAEHDNATLKGATLNTITAATQVGGDVHVLVAGSNAGAVATAAAAVAGVTKVLHADGASLTEQLAENVAAQVLAVAPAYSHIFFPA
;
A
#
# COMPACT_ATOMS: atom_id res chain seq x y z
N MET A 1 -11.23 11.76 6.70
CA MET A 1 -10.27 10.93 7.48
C MET A 1 -9.89 9.77 6.58
N THR A 2 -8.60 9.53 6.37
CA THR A 2 -8.14 8.60 5.33
C THR A 2 -7.00 7.77 5.90
N THR A 3 -7.08 6.46 5.70
CA THR A 3 -6.07 5.49 6.11
C THR A 3 -5.22 5.12 4.91
N LEU A 4 -3.90 5.15 5.09
CA LEU A 4 -2.94 4.60 4.16
C LEU A 4 -2.57 3.18 4.57
N VAL A 5 -2.82 2.20 3.71
CA VAL A 5 -2.34 0.82 3.87
C VAL A 5 -1.10 0.64 3.01
N ILE A 6 -0.02 0.12 3.59
CA ILE A 6 1.18 -0.24 2.84
C ILE A 6 1.04 -1.69 2.38
N ALA A 7 1.03 -1.91 1.07
CA ALA A 7 0.87 -3.24 0.50
C ALA A 7 2.15 -4.07 0.67
N GLU A 8 1.98 -5.31 1.14
CA GLU A 8 3.04 -6.31 1.11
C GLU A 8 2.92 -7.14 -0.19
N HIS A 9 4.03 -7.27 -0.92
CA HIS A 9 4.08 -7.98 -2.21
C HIS A 9 5.49 -8.51 -2.54
N ASP A 10 5.59 -9.26 -3.64
CA ASP A 10 6.84 -9.73 -4.24
C ASP A 10 7.13 -9.08 -5.62
N ASN A 11 6.42 -7.98 -5.94
CA ASN A 11 6.39 -7.25 -7.22
C ASN A 11 5.49 -7.89 -8.29
N ALA A 12 5.01 -9.12 -8.08
CA ALA A 12 4.06 -9.78 -8.97
C ALA A 12 2.69 -10.01 -8.30
N THR A 13 2.70 -10.36 -7.03
CA THR A 13 1.55 -10.85 -6.27
C THR A 13 1.32 -10.01 -5.03
N LEU A 14 0.08 -9.55 -4.84
CA LEU A 14 -0.36 -8.92 -3.59
C LEU A 14 -0.52 -10.00 -2.50
N LYS A 15 0.19 -9.87 -1.38
CA LYS A 15 0.10 -10.86 -0.31
C LYS A 15 -1.19 -10.73 0.48
N GLY A 16 -1.72 -11.86 0.93
CA GLY A 16 -3.00 -11.96 1.64
C GLY A 16 -3.05 -11.16 2.95
N ALA A 17 -1.89 -10.95 3.61
CA ALA A 17 -1.82 -10.12 4.82
C ALA A 17 -2.30 -8.68 4.55
N THR A 18 -2.07 -8.15 3.33
CA THR A 18 -2.60 -6.84 2.93
C THR A 18 -4.13 -6.80 2.93
N LEU A 19 -4.81 -7.88 2.56
CA LEU A 19 -6.28 -7.95 2.55
C LEU A 19 -6.87 -7.87 3.96
N ASN A 20 -6.20 -8.50 4.93
CA ASN A 20 -6.57 -8.41 6.35
C ASN A 20 -6.39 -6.96 6.84
N THR A 21 -5.29 -6.32 6.47
CA THR A 21 -4.99 -4.92 6.83
C THR A 21 -5.99 -3.94 6.21
N ILE A 22 -6.38 -4.14 4.95
CA ILE A 22 -7.44 -3.35 4.30
C ILE A 22 -8.76 -3.53 5.05
N THR A 23 -9.13 -4.78 5.38
CA THR A 23 -10.34 -5.06 6.17
C THR A 23 -10.31 -4.31 7.50
N ALA A 24 -9.19 -4.35 8.23
CA ALA A 24 -9.03 -3.59 9.47
C ALA A 24 -9.14 -2.07 9.24
N ALA A 25 -8.51 -1.53 8.18
CA ALA A 25 -8.60 -0.12 7.83
C ALA A 25 -10.05 0.31 7.54
N THR A 26 -10.87 -0.53 6.88
CA THR A 26 -12.28 -0.21 6.65
C THR A 26 -13.10 -0.12 7.95
N GLN A 27 -12.72 -0.86 9.00
CA GLN A 27 -13.42 -0.79 10.30
C GLN A 27 -13.14 0.52 11.04
N VAL A 28 -12.03 1.19 10.75
CA VAL A 28 -11.73 2.55 11.27
C VAL A 28 -12.68 3.58 10.66
N GLY A 29 -13.22 3.31 9.47
CA GLY A 29 -14.06 4.21 8.70
C GLY A 29 -13.28 5.26 7.92
N GLY A 30 -13.94 5.90 6.96
CA GLY A 30 -13.32 6.82 6.01
C GLY A 30 -12.73 6.10 4.79
N ASP A 31 -11.91 6.83 4.03
CA ASP A 31 -11.30 6.32 2.80
C ASP A 31 -10.09 5.43 3.08
N VAL A 32 -9.94 4.36 2.31
CA VAL A 32 -8.77 3.48 2.36
C VAL A 32 -7.96 3.64 1.08
N HIS A 33 -6.77 4.21 1.20
CA HIS A 33 -5.80 4.26 0.11
C HIS A 33 -4.74 3.17 0.32
N VAL A 34 -4.20 2.63 -0.77
CA VAL A 34 -3.13 1.63 -0.73
C VAL A 34 -1.89 2.19 -1.42
N LEU A 35 -0.72 2.11 -0.79
CA LEU A 35 0.59 2.33 -1.43
C LEU A 35 1.19 0.98 -1.83
N VAL A 36 1.49 0.84 -3.12
CA VAL A 36 2.32 -0.23 -3.68
C VAL A 36 3.66 0.38 -4.05
N ALA A 37 4.73 -0.03 -3.38
CA ALA A 37 6.08 0.47 -3.57
C ALA A 37 6.99 -0.67 -4.02
N GLY A 38 7.33 -0.70 -5.31
CA GLY A 38 8.02 -1.83 -5.92
C GLY A 38 8.69 -1.49 -7.24
N SER A 39 9.18 -2.53 -7.92
CA SER A 39 9.79 -2.41 -9.24
C SER A 39 9.04 -3.31 -10.21
N ASN A 40 8.48 -2.73 -11.28
CA ASN A 40 7.54 -3.40 -12.17
C ASN A 40 6.31 -3.98 -11.45
N ALA A 41 5.81 -3.30 -10.41
CA ALA A 41 4.76 -3.79 -9.52
C ALA A 41 3.32 -3.45 -10.00
N GLY A 42 3.14 -3.16 -11.29
CA GLY A 42 1.85 -2.75 -11.84
C GLY A 42 0.73 -3.79 -11.69
N ALA A 43 1.07 -5.09 -11.73
CA ALA A 43 0.11 -6.16 -11.46
C ALA A 43 -0.40 -6.12 -10.02
N VAL A 44 0.48 -5.83 -9.06
CA VAL A 44 0.14 -5.66 -7.64
C VAL A 44 -0.77 -4.45 -7.44
N ALA A 45 -0.45 -3.32 -8.07
CA ALA A 45 -1.30 -2.12 -8.01
C ALA A 45 -2.71 -2.36 -8.57
N THR A 46 -2.82 -3.12 -9.67
CA THR A 46 -4.10 -3.52 -10.25
C THR A 46 -4.88 -4.44 -9.30
N ALA A 47 -4.21 -5.43 -8.70
CA ALA A 47 -4.83 -6.32 -7.73
C ALA A 47 -5.32 -5.55 -6.49
N ALA A 48 -4.53 -4.61 -5.97
CA ALA A 48 -4.92 -3.78 -4.83
C ALA A 48 -6.14 -2.89 -5.15
N ALA A 49 -6.22 -2.34 -6.37
CA ALA A 49 -7.36 -1.51 -6.79
C ALA A 49 -8.67 -2.30 -6.90
N ALA A 50 -8.59 -3.61 -7.14
CA ALA A 50 -9.75 -4.49 -7.21
C ALA A 50 -10.26 -4.94 -5.84
N VAL A 51 -9.55 -4.64 -4.74
CA VAL A 51 -9.97 -5.02 -3.38
C VAL A 51 -11.13 -4.13 -2.94
N ALA A 52 -12.23 -4.76 -2.52
CA ALA A 52 -13.38 -4.04 -2.00
C ALA A 52 -13.00 -3.15 -0.80
N GLY A 53 -13.47 -1.90 -0.81
CA GLY A 53 -13.15 -0.90 0.21
C GLY A 53 -11.94 -0.02 -0.10
N VAL A 54 -11.10 -0.38 -1.08
CA VAL A 54 -10.01 0.50 -1.56
C VAL A 54 -10.59 1.59 -2.45
N THR A 55 -10.31 2.86 -2.12
CA THR A 55 -10.81 4.02 -2.86
C THR A 55 -9.73 4.66 -3.75
N LYS A 56 -8.44 4.40 -3.47
CA LYS A 56 -7.30 4.87 -4.28
C LYS A 56 -6.10 3.95 -4.13
N VAL A 57 -5.37 3.75 -5.22
CA VAL A 57 -4.03 3.13 -5.21
C VAL A 57 -2.98 4.15 -5.62
N LEU A 58 -1.93 4.25 -4.82
CA LEU A 58 -0.69 4.95 -5.13
C LEU A 58 0.33 3.89 -5.56
N HIS A 59 0.89 4.04 -6.76
CA HIS A 59 1.91 3.14 -7.27
C HIS A 59 3.23 3.88 -7.40
N ALA A 60 4.18 3.58 -6.51
CA ALA A 60 5.55 4.03 -6.59
C ALA A 60 6.38 2.92 -7.26
N ASP A 61 6.68 3.12 -8.55
CA ASP A 61 7.47 2.17 -9.33
C ASP A 61 8.90 2.70 -9.52
N GLY A 62 9.91 1.90 -9.16
CA GLY A 62 11.29 2.25 -9.39
C GLY A 62 12.28 1.13 -9.05
N ALA A 63 13.40 1.09 -9.77
CA ALA A 63 14.41 0.04 -9.61
C ALA A 63 14.98 -0.05 -8.17
N SER A 64 15.06 1.08 -7.45
CA SER A 64 15.49 1.12 -6.04
C SER A 64 14.52 0.41 -5.08
N LEU A 65 13.28 0.16 -5.50
CA LEU A 65 12.25 -0.52 -4.69
C LEU A 65 12.20 -2.03 -4.94
N THR A 66 13.04 -2.58 -5.83
CA THR A 66 13.03 -4.01 -6.19
C THR A 66 13.12 -4.91 -4.96
N GLU A 67 14.08 -4.63 -4.07
CA GLU A 67 14.33 -5.40 -2.84
C GLU A 67 13.48 -4.92 -1.65
N GLN A 68 12.65 -3.88 -1.84
CA GLN A 68 11.80 -3.30 -0.79
C GLN A 68 12.57 -2.99 0.51
N LEU A 69 13.82 -2.51 0.39
CA LEU A 69 14.63 -2.11 1.54
C LEU A 69 13.91 -1.06 2.37
N ALA A 70 14.05 -1.16 3.70
CA ALA A 70 13.31 -0.35 4.65
C ALA A 70 13.49 1.15 4.41
N GLU A 71 14.71 1.61 4.10
CA GLU A 71 15.03 3.01 3.84
C GLU A 71 14.30 3.52 2.58
N ASN A 72 14.28 2.71 1.53
CA ASN A 72 13.69 3.08 0.25
C ASN A 72 12.16 3.13 0.34
N VAL A 73 11.55 2.14 1.01
CA VAL A 73 10.10 2.10 1.24
C VAL A 73 9.67 3.21 2.19
N ALA A 74 10.39 3.42 3.30
CA ALA A 74 10.09 4.47 4.28
C ALA A 74 10.11 5.86 3.63
N ALA A 75 11.05 6.13 2.72
CA ALA A 75 11.08 7.38 1.97
C ALA A 75 9.79 7.61 1.16
N GLN A 76 9.23 6.57 0.53
CA GLN A 76 7.96 6.68 -0.20
C GLN A 76 6.77 6.89 0.74
N VAL A 77 6.73 6.17 1.86
CA VAL A 77 5.68 6.32 2.88
C VAL A 77 5.68 7.75 3.43
N LEU A 78 6.85 8.27 3.83
CA LEU A 78 7.00 9.63 4.36
C LEU A 78 6.59 10.72 3.36
N ALA A 79 6.86 10.52 2.07
CA ALA A 79 6.51 11.48 1.03
C ALA A 79 4.99 11.71 0.90
N VAL A 80 4.17 10.71 1.22
CA VAL A 80 2.70 10.79 1.10
C VAL A 80 1.98 10.86 2.45
N ALA A 81 2.64 10.49 3.54
CA ALA A 81 2.08 10.45 4.90
C ALA A 81 1.31 11.70 5.36
N PRO A 82 1.71 12.95 5.03
CA PRO A 82 0.99 14.14 5.48
C PRO A 82 -0.48 14.24 5.06
N ALA A 83 -0.90 13.48 4.04
CA ALA A 83 -2.28 13.42 3.58
C ALA A 83 -3.16 12.44 4.37
N TYR A 84 -2.60 11.71 5.34
CA TYR A 84 -3.26 10.59 6.01
C TYR A 84 -3.26 10.76 7.52
N SER A 85 -4.34 10.32 8.16
CA SER A 85 -4.46 10.32 9.62
C SER A 85 -3.99 9.00 10.25
N HIS A 86 -3.97 7.92 9.47
CA HIS A 86 -3.58 6.58 9.91
C HIS A 86 -2.69 5.93 8.84
N ILE A 87 -1.67 5.18 9.28
CA ILE A 87 -0.80 4.40 8.41
C ILE A 87 -0.74 2.98 8.96
N PHE A 88 -1.15 2.00 8.15
CA PHE A 88 -1.30 0.61 8.52
C PHE A 88 -0.33 -0.26 7.72
N PHE A 89 0.29 -1.23 8.39
CA PHE A 89 1.15 -2.24 7.79
C PHE A 89 0.62 -3.63 8.15
N PRO A 90 0.72 -4.62 7.24
CA PRO A 90 0.65 -6.03 7.60
C PRO A 90 1.75 -6.38 8.61
N ALA A 91 1.44 -7.29 9.55
CA ALA A 91 2.36 -7.76 10.59
C ALA A 91 3.09 -9.05 10.19
#